data_AF-Q6UA13-F1
#
_entry.id   AF-Q6UA13-F1
#
_cell.length_a   1.000
_cell.length_b   1.000
_cell.length_c   1.000
_cell.angle_alpha   90.00
_cell.angle_beta   90.00
_cell.angle_gamma   90.00
#
_symmetry.space_group_name_H-M   'P 1'
#
loop_
_entity.id
_entity.type
_entity.pdbx_description
1 polymer ?
#
loop_
_entity_poly.entity_id
_entity_poly.type
_entity_poly.pdbx_seq_one_letter_code
_entity_poly.pdbx_strand_id
1 'polypeptide(L)'
;TATVKLIGADGEEHVACSVGTGPVDSAYKAIDLITKEPVTLLEYSMNAVTEGIDAIATTRVLIRAEKSRISTNILTGEIVQRTFSGTGAGMDIVVSSVKAYIGALNKMLGLKEQYQTKASIERTPVSA
;
A
#
# COMPACT_ATOMS: atom_id res chain seq x y z
N THR A 1 18.00 1.89 -9.29
CA THR A 1 17.02 1.79 -10.39
C THR A 1 16.23 0.51 -10.25
N ALA A 2 14.92 0.55 -10.47
CA ALA A 2 14.05 -0.62 -10.50
C ALA A 2 12.96 -0.43 -11.54
N THR A 3 12.60 -1.51 -12.21
CA THR A 3 11.47 -1.59 -13.15
C THR A 3 10.41 -2.49 -12.54
N VAL A 4 9.18 -2.01 -12.47
CA VAL A 4 8.06 -2.73 -11.85
C VAL A 4 6.94 -2.87 -12.87
N LYS A 5 6.35 -4.07 -12.93
CA LYS A 5 5.12 -4.36 -13.66
C LYS A 5 4.03 -4.74 -12.67
N LEU A 6 2.89 -4.05 -12.71
CA LEU A 6 1.71 -4.33 -11.90
C LEU A 6 0.50 -4.56 -12.82
N ILE A 7 -0.47 -5.31 -12.32
CA ILE A 7 -1.78 -5.47 -12.95
C ILE A 7 -2.76 -4.60 -12.15
N GLY A 8 -3.46 -3.70 -12.83
CA GLY A 8 -4.47 -2.83 -12.24
C GLY A 8 -5.73 -3.60 -11.84
N ALA A 9 -6.64 -2.92 -11.12
CA ALA A 9 -7.95 -3.49 -10.77
C ALA A 9 -8.85 -3.72 -12.00
N ASP A 10 -8.58 -2.99 -13.09
CA ASP A 10 -9.15 -3.14 -14.42
C ASP A 10 -8.59 -4.34 -15.21
N GLY A 11 -7.54 -4.99 -14.69
CA GLY A 11 -6.83 -6.06 -15.37
C GLY A 11 -5.79 -5.59 -16.38
N GLU A 12 -5.54 -4.28 -16.51
CA GLU A 12 -4.53 -3.75 -17.43
C GLU A 12 -3.12 -3.86 -16.82
N GLU A 13 -2.13 -4.10 -17.69
CA GLU A 13 -0.73 -4.11 -17.28
C GLU A 13 -0.15 -2.71 -17.30
N HIS A 14 0.46 -2.29 -16.19
CA HIS A 14 1.20 -1.05 -16.07
C HIS A 14 2.66 -1.32 -15.75
N VAL A 15 3.54 -0.64 -16.47
CA VAL A 15 4.99 -0.74 -16.30
C VAL A 15 5.55 0.65 -15.99
N ALA A 16 6.39 0.74 -14.97
CA ALA A 16 7.12 1.94 -14.65
C ALA A 16 8.55 1.62 -14.22
N CYS A 17 9.44 2.59 -14.40
CA CYS A 17 10.83 2.54 -13.94
C CYS A 17 11.12 3.79 -13.12
N SER A 18 11.89 3.63 -12.06
CA SER A 18 12.36 4.77 -11.26
C SER A 18 13.78 4.55 -10.72
N VAL A 19 14.45 5.66 -10.43
CA VAL A 19 15.78 5.70 -9.84
C VAL A 19 15.67 6.28 -8.44
N GLY A 20 16.00 5.45 -7.46
CA GLY A 20 16.07 5.80 -6.06
C GLY A 20 17.48 5.68 -5.48
N THR A 21 17.60 5.93 -4.18
CA THR A 21 18.85 5.80 -3.41
C THR A 21 19.23 4.34 -3.17
N GLY A 22 18.28 3.41 -3.29
CA GLY A 22 18.48 1.97 -3.15
C GLY A 22 17.47 1.16 -3.98
N PRO A 23 17.59 -0.18 -3.98
CA PRO A 23 16.69 -1.05 -4.76
C PRO A 23 15.24 -0.98 -4.24
N VAL A 24 15.05 -0.97 -2.92
CA VAL A 24 13.72 -0.84 -2.29
C VAL A 24 13.11 0.54 -2.59
N ASP A 25 13.87 1.62 -2.40
CA ASP A 25 13.42 2.99 -2.71
C ASP A 25 13.06 3.15 -4.20
N SER A 26 13.90 2.60 -5.09
CA SER A 26 13.61 2.62 -6.54
C SER A 26 12.31 1.88 -6.86
N ALA A 27 12.08 0.72 -6.23
CA ALA A 27 10.89 -0.08 -6.46
C ALA A 27 9.62 0.62 -5.93
N TYR A 28 9.67 1.21 -4.74
CA TYR A 28 8.54 1.96 -4.17
C TYR A 28 8.18 3.16 -5.03
N LYS A 29 9.18 3.95 -5.46
CA LYS A 29 8.94 5.07 -6.37
C LYS A 29 8.34 4.62 -7.70
N ALA A 30 8.78 3.49 -8.27
CA ALA A 30 8.19 2.96 -9.49
C ALA A 30 6.73 2.53 -9.27
N ILE A 31 6.41 1.93 -8.13
CA ILE A 31 5.03 1.57 -7.74
C ILE A 31 4.17 2.84 -7.58
N ASP A 32 4.70 3.88 -6.94
CA ASP A 32 3.98 5.14 -6.73
C ASP A 32 3.66 5.86 -8.05
N LEU A 33 4.55 5.75 -9.06
CA LEU A 33 4.28 6.25 -10.41
C LEU A 33 3.11 5.53 -11.10
N ILE A 34 2.92 4.24 -10.81
CA ILE A 34 1.82 3.43 -11.35
C ILE A 34 0.52 3.75 -10.60
N THR A 35 0.55 3.70 -9.26
CA THR A 35 -0.65 3.83 -8.43
C THR A 35 -1.16 5.27 -8.36
N LYS A 36 -0.26 6.27 -8.47
CA LYS A 36 -0.57 7.71 -8.42
C LYS A 36 -1.34 8.14 -7.17
N GLU A 37 -1.23 7.39 -6.08
CA GLU A 37 -1.85 7.72 -4.81
C GLU A 37 -0.86 8.38 -3.85
N PRO A 38 -1.23 9.49 -3.20
CA PRO A 38 -0.37 10.13 -2.21
C PRO A 38 -0.38 9.32 -0.90
N VAL A 39 0.72 8.61 -0.66
CA VAL A 39 0.93 7.78 0.52
C VAL A 39 2.22 8.15 1.23
N THR A 40 2.17 8.17 2.56
CA THR A 40 3.33 8.33 3.42
C THR A 40 3.70 6.98 4.03
N LEU A 41 4.95 6.55 3.87
CA LEU A 41 5.52 5.44 4.62
C LEU A 41 5.77 5.88 6.07
N LEU A 42 5.14 5.21 7.04
CA LEU A 42 5.30 5.52 8.47
C LEU A 42 6.30 4.60 9.15
N GLU A 43 6.24 3.31 8.83
CA GLU A 43 7.05 2.30 9.46
C GLU A 43 7.54 1.32 8.41
N TYR A 44 8.83 0.99 8.52
CA TYR A 44 9.46 -0.10 7.79
C TYR A 44 10.24 -0.93 8.80
N SER A 45 9.86 -2.20 8.93
CA SER A 45 10.55 -3.17 9.79
C SER A 45 10.88 -4.41 8.98
N MET A 46 12.12 -4.87 9.07
CA MET A 46 12.60 -6.07 8.39
C MET A 46 13.30 -6.96 9.42
N ASN A 47 12.91 -8.23 9.49
CA ASN A 47 13.51 -9.22 10.37
C ASN A 47 13.85 -10.48 9.56
N ALA A 48 14.99 -11.09 9.86
CA ALA A 48 15.28 -12.46 9.41
C ALA A 48 14.59 -13.45 10.35
N VAL A 49 13.86 -14.41 9.79
CA VAL A 49 13.14 -15.44 10.57
C VAL A 49 14.02 -16.65 10.83
N THR A 50 14.90 -16.98 9.88
CA THR A 50 15.78 -18.14 9.93
C THR A 50 17.24 -17.70 9.84
N GLU A 51 18.13 -18.57 10.31
CA GLU A 51 19.58 -18.40 10.18
C GLU A 51 20.06 -18.97 8.84
N GLY A 52 21.28 -18.61 8.42
CA GLY A 52 21.88 -19.11 7.19
C GLY A 52 21.80 -18.15 6.00
N ILE A 53 22.44 -18.52 4.90
CA ILE A 53 22.45 -17.75 3.65
C ILE A 53 21.09 -17.79 2.93
N ASP A 54 20.25 -18.73 3.32
CA ASP A 54 18.88 -18.97 2.88
C ASP A 54 17.85 -18.38 3.86
N ALA A 55 18.28 -17.45 4.71
CA ALA A 55 17.43 -16.75 5.67
C ALA A 55 16.19 -16.13 4.99
N ILE A 56 15.01 -16.40 5.54
CA ILE A 56 13.78 -15.78 5.08
C ILE A 56 13.65 -14.40 5.72
N ALA A 57 13.62 -13.35 4.90
CA ALA A 57 13.35 -11.99 5.32
C ALA A 57 11.83 -11.74 5.39
N THR A 58 11.34 -11.39 6.57
CA THR A 58 9.98 -10.89 6.78
C THR A 58 10.00 -9.38 6.90
N THR A 59 9.26 -8.70 6.03
CA THR A 59 9.13 -7.24 6.02
C THR A 59 7.72 -6.84 6.40
N ARG A 60 7.60 -5.85 7.28
CA ARG A 60 6.36 -5.18 7.65
C ARG A 60 6.45 -3.72 7.26
N VAL A 61 5.38 -3.25 6.61
CA VAL A 61 5.26 -1.86 6.16
C VAL A 61 3.97 -1.28 6.69
N LEU A 62 4.03 -0.06 7.23
CA LEU A 62 2.88 0.74 7.61
C LEU A 62 2.84 1.99 6.73
N ILE A 63 1.73 2.21 6.05
CA ILE A 63 1.49 3.39 5.23
C ILE A 63 0.31 4.19 5.76
N ARG A 64 0.25 5.45 5.36
CA ARG A 64 -0.86 6.36 5.63
C ARG A 64 -1.25 7.07 4.34
N ALA A 65 -2.54 7.05 4.02
CA ALA A 65 -3.05 7.84 2.92
C ALA A 65 -3.19 9.31 3.35
N GLU A 66 -2.58 10.23 2.60
CA GLU A 66 -2.68 11.67 2.91
C GLU A 66 -4.10 12.20 2.68
N LYS A 67 -4.82 11.63 1.70
CA LYS A 67 -6.20 12.01 1.35
C LYS A 67 -7.27 11.14 1.99
N SER A 68 -6.92 10.22 2.89
CA SER A 68 -7.93 9.41 3.60
C SER A 68 -8.76 10.32 4.49
N ARG A 69 -10.09 10.21 4.40
CA ARG A 69 -10.99 10.92 5.31
C ARG A 69 -10.56 10.65 6.76
N ILE A 70 -10.46 11.74 7.49
CA ILE A 70 -10.31 11.80 8.93
C ILE A 70 -11.34 10.86 9.55
N SER A 71 -10.89 9.79 10.19
CA SER A 71 -11.76 8.90 10.94
C SER A 71 -11.73 9.39 12.38
N THR A 72 -12.83 9.99 12.83
CA THR A 72 -12.96 10.40 14.22
C THR A 72 -13.02 9.16 15.09
N ASN A 73 -12.11 9.03 16.06
CA ASN A 73 -12.22 8.00 17.07
C ASN A 73 -13.53 8.24 17.84
N ILE A 74 -14.45 7.27 17.80
CA ILE A 74 -15.80 7.41 18.36
C ILE A 74 -15.75 7.61 19.89
N LEU A 75 -14.66 7.19 20.54
CA LEU A 75 -14.46 7.29 21.98
C LEU A 75 -13.72 8.57 22.41
N THR A 76 -12.73 9.04 21.63
CA THR A 76 -11.89 10.19 22.01
C THR A 76 -12.20 11.47 21.24
N GLY A 77 -13.00 11.40 20.18
CA GLY A 77 -13.24 12.53 19.29
C GLY A 77 -12.03 12.93 18.44
N GLU A 78 -10.91 12.20 18.54
CA GLU A 78 -9.68 12.57 17.85
C GLU A 78 -9.74 12.24 16.36
N ILE A 79 -9.17 13.16 15.57
CA ILE A 79 -8.96 13.03 14.14
C ILE A 79 -7.82 12.04 13.92
N VAL A 80 -8.14 10.78 13.65
CA VAL A 80 -7.13 9.77 13.33
C VAL A 80 -7.07 9.57 11.82
N GLN A 81 -5.89 9.81 11.23
CA GLN A 81 -5.60 9.41 9.87
C GLN A 81 -5.46 7.89 9.84
N ARG A 82 -6.24 7.22 8.99
CA ARG A 82 -6.18 5.76 8.87
C ARG A 82 -4.82 5.32 8.32
N THR A 83 -4.23 4.36 9.02
CA THR A 83 -3.01 3.68 8.63
C THR A 83 -3.34 2.28 8.13
N PHE A 84 -2.52 1.78 7.20
CA PHE A 84 -2.68 0.46 6.60
C PHE A 84 -1.36 -0.28 6.69
N SER A 85 -1.42 -1.53 7.13
CA SER A 85 -0.24 -2.37 7.25
C SER A 85 -0.24 -3.49 6.22
N GLY A 86 0.94 -3.82 5.72
CA GLY A 86 1.18 -4.96 4.87
C GLY A 86 2.43 -5.72 5.31
N THR A 87 2.47 -6.99 4.98
CA THR A 87 3.57 -7.89 5.31
C THR A 87 4.00 -8.66 4.07
N GLY A 88 5.28 -8.94 3.98
CA GLY A 88 5.89 -9.75 2.94
C GLY A 88 6.91 -10.70 3.56
N ALA A 89 7.11 -11.84 2.90
CA ALA A 89 8.12 -12.81 3.27
C ALA A 89 8.79 -13.36 2.00
N GLY A 90 10.10 -13.57 2.08
CA GLY A 90 10.89 -14.17 1.00
C GLY A 90 12.39 -14.14 1.29
N MET A 91 13.17 -14.90 0.53
CA MET A 91 14.64 -14.85 0.62
C MET A 91 15.20 -13.54 0.06
N ASP A 92 14.54 -12.96 -0.94
CA ASP A 92 14.90 -11.65 -1.47
C ASP A 92 14.20 -10.54 -0.66
N ILE A 93 15.01 -9.73 0.02
CA ILE A 93 14.56 -8.60 0.83
C ILE A 93 13.77 -7.60 -0.02
N VAL A 94 14.21 -7.29 -1.23
CA VAL A 94 13.54 -6.32 -2.12
C VAL A 94 12.14 -6.82 -2.49
N VAL A 95 12.04 -8.10 -2.86
CA VAL A 95 10.74 -8.73 -3.16
C VAL A 95 9.85 -8.76 -1.93
N SER A 96 10.39 -9.07 -0.76
CA SER A 96 9.66 -9.06 0.52
C SER A 96 9.10 -7.67 0.84
N SER A 97 9.93 -6.63 0.70
CA SER A 97 9.53 -5.23 0.90
C SER A 97 8.42 -4.82 -0.08
N VAL A 98 8.59 -5.11 -1.37
CA VAL A 98 7.59 -4.77 -2.40
C VAL A 98 6.25 -5.46 -2.12
N LYS A 99 6.26 -6.74 -1.75
CA LYS A 99 5.04 -7.47 -1.37
C LYS A 99 4.35 -6.82 -0.16
N ALA A 100 5.13 -6.46 0.87
CA ALA A 100 4.58 -5.78 2.04
C ALA A 100 3.92 -4.44 1.68
N TYR A 101 4.57 -3.65 0.82
CA TYR A 101 4.05 -2.35 0.38
C TYR A 101 2.77 -2.48 -0.45
N ILE A 102 2.76 -3.36 -1.45
CA ILE A 102 1.57 -3.65 -2.25
C ILE A 102 0.42 -4.18 -1.38
N GLY A 103 0.71 -5.04 -0.40
CA GLY A 103 -0.29 -5.53 0.55
C GLY A 103 -0.93 -4.40 1.37
N ALA A 104 -0.16 -3.39 1.76
CA ALA A 104 -0.67 -2.21 2.46
C ALA A 104 -1.51 -1.31 1.52
N LEU A 105 -1.03 -1.09 0.29
CA LEU A 105 -1.73 -0.31 -0.74
C LEU A 105 -3.06 -0.94 -1.15
N ASN A 106 -3.11 -2.26 -1.37
CA ASN A 106 -4.33 -2.95 -1.76
C ASN A 106 -5.41 -2.85 -0.67
N LYS A 107 -5.03 -2.95 0.62
CA LYS A 107 -5.97 -2.73 1.73
C LYS A 107 -6.50 -1.29 1.76
N MET A 108 -5.64 -0.32 1.49
CA MET A 108 -6.02 1.09 1.41
C MET A 108 -7.00 1.35 0.24
N LEU A 109 -6.67 0.85 -0.95
CA LEU A 109 -7.46 1.02 -2.17
C LEU A 109 -8.81 0.30 -2.08
N GLY A 110 -8.83 -0.95 -1.63
CA GLY A 110 -10.08 -1.70 -1.48
C GLY A 110 -11.04 -1.04 -0.47
N LEU A 111 -10.50 -0.43 0.59
CA LEU A 111 -11.32 0.37 1.51
C LEU A 111 -11.87 1.64 0.84
N LYS A 112 -11.03 2.37 0.09
CA LYS A 112 -11.42 3.58 -0.65
C LYS A 112 -12.56 3.31 -1.63
N GLU A 113 -12.50 2.18 -2.34
CA GLU A 113 -13.52 1.74 -3.28
C GLU A 113 -14.85 1.41 -2.59
N GLN A 114 -14.83 0.70 -1.45
CA GLN A 114 -16.06 0.44 -0.67
C GLN A 114 -16.75 1.73 -0.20
N TYR A 115 -15.99 2.78 0.14
CA TYR A 115 -16.56 4.07 0.50
C TYR A 115 -17.14 4.82 -0.69
N GLN A 116 -16.54 4.72 -1.88
CA GLN A 116 -17.11 5.31 -3.09
C GLN A 116 -18.41 4.63 -3.50
N THR A 117 -18.47 3.29 -3.45
CA THR A 117 -19.68 2.51 -3.76
C THR A 117 -20.83 2.81 -2.78
N LYS A 118 -20.55 2.96 -1.47
CA LYS A 118 -21.61 3.34 -0.52
C LYS A 118 -22.13 4.77 -0.72
N ALA A 119 -21.25 5.71 -1.07
CA ALA A 119 -21.64 7.10 -1.31
C ALA A 119 -22.42 7.31 -2.62
N SER A 120 -22.27 6.42 -3.62
CA SER A 120 -23.09 6.44 -4.84
C SER A 120 -24.44 5.76 -4.66
N ILE A 121 -24.56 4.71 -3.82
CA ILE A 121 -25.83 4.04 -3.54
C ILE A 121 -26.80 4.96 -2.76
N GLU A 122 -26.31 5.75 -1.80
CA GLU A 122 -27.13 6.73 -1.04
C GLU A 122 -27.66 7.91 -1.88
N ARG A 123 -27.21 8.06 -3.14
CA ARG A 123 -27.62 9.15 -4.03
C ARG A 123 -28.68 8.76 -5.06
N THR A 124 -29.27 7.57 -4.96
CA THR A 124 -30.43 7.23 -5.77
C THR A 124 -31.69 7.69 -5.01
N PRO A 125 -32.30 8.85 -5.31
CA PRO A 125 -33.60 9.15 -4.77
C PRO A 125 -34.57 8.10 -5.30
N VAL A 126 -35.27 7.43 -4.39
CA VAL A 126 -36.46 6.64 -4.71
C VAL A 126 -37.45 7.62 -5.33
N SER A 127 -37.51 7.65 -6.66
CA SER A 127 -38.59 8.34 -7.37
C SER A 127 -39.86 7.53 -7.18
N ALA A 128 -40.80 8.11 -6.44
CA ALA A 128 -42.20 7.70 -6.36
C ALA A 128 -42.94 7.94 -7.69
#